data_AF-A0A080Z445-F1
#
_entry.id   AF-A0A080Z445-F1
#
_cell.length_a   1.000
_cell.length_b   1.000
_cell.length_c   1.000
_cell.angle_alpha   90.00
_cell.angle_beta   90.00
_cell.angle_gamma   90.00
#
_symmetry.space_group_name_H-M   'P 1'
#
loop_
_entity.id
_entity.type
_entity.pdbx_description
1 polymer ?
#
loop_
_entity_poly.entity_id
_entity_poly.type
_entity_poly.pdbx_seq_one_letter_code
_entity_poly.pdbx_strand_id
1 'polypeptide(L)'
;MKASNWGIIVIRLTYVDTPTKILRVQVYMYEPLIDEEYHDDLEVVWVGVAKDDEKNITEKEGIRGFLERWHAATADNVPLIINPVEWIKAPQQPDGSSCGVLVVAQAHSCLTGYMKRQIYSVSKNDVKVMRLRMLWVIMMHSDKRNMPKSDAEATREIHKKLEDELK
;
A
#
# COMPACT_ATOMS: atom_id res chain seq x y z
N MET A 1 -0.41 3.21 -24.12
CA MET A 1 -1.14 2.34 -23.17
C MET A 1 -0.38 2.45 -21.86
N LYS A 2 -0.99 3.01 -20.82
CA LYS A 2 -0.34 3.16 -19.50
C LYS A 2 -0.06 1.77 -18.94
N ALA A 3 1.16 1.52 -18.46
CA ALA A 3 1.49 0.24 -17.86
C ALA A 3 0.82 0.12 -16.49
N SER A 4 0.46 -1.08 -16.06
CA SER A 4 -0.02 -1.30 -14.70
C SER A 4 1.09 -0.93 -13.71
N ASN A 5 0.82 0.03 -12.82
CA ASN A 5 1.77 0.50 -11.82
C ASN A 5 1.19 0.42 -10.40
N TRP A 6 2.07 0.26 -9.42
CA TRP A 6 1.72 0.23 -8.01
C TRP A 6 2.36 1.41 -7.29
N GLY A 7 1.53 2.22 -6.63
CA GLY A 7 1.95 3.22 -5.66
C GLY A 7 1.34 2.96 -4.28
N ILE A 8 1.75 3.72 -3.28
CA ILE A 8 1.20 3.63 -1.92
C ILE A 8 1.03 5.00 -1.27
N ILE A 9 -0.11 5.21 -0.63
CA ILE A 9 -0.37 6.35 0.26
C ILE A 9 -0.39 5.81 1.69
N VAL A 10 0.48 6.34 2.55
CA VAL A 10 0.55 5.97 3.96
C VAL A 10 0.13 7.17 4.80
N ILE A 11 -0.85 6.97 5.67
CA ILE A 11 -1.40 8.01 6.54
C ILE A 11 -1.05 7.66 7.98
N ARG A 12 -0.22 8.48 8.60
CA ARG A 12 0.14 8.34 10.02
C ARG A 12 -0.68 9.30 10.86
N LEU A 13 -1.50 8.73 11.73
CA LEU A 13 -2.30 9.45 12.71
C LEU A 13 -1.52 9.56 14.03
N THR A 14 -1.49 10.73 14.64
CA THR A 14 -0.82 10.96 15.93
C THR A 14 -1.62 11.93 16.77
N TYR A 15 -2.10 11.47 17.92
CA TYR A 15 -2.65 12.37 18.94
C TYR A 15 -1.50 13.04 19.69
N VAL A 16 -1.55 14.37 19.80
CA VAL A 16 -0.62 15.17 20.58
C VAL A 16 -1.42 15.83 21.69
N ASP A 17 -1.06 15.53 22.94
CA ASP A 17 -1.80 15.94 24.14
C ASP A 17 -1.11 17.10 24.88
N THR A 18 -0.78 18.20 24.19
CA THR A 18 -0.22 19.41 24.84
C THR A 18 -0.31 20.66 23.94
N PRO A 19 -0.92 21.78 24.36
CA PRO A 19 -1.79 22.01 25.54
C PRO A 19 -3.26 21.60 25.31
N THR A 20 -3.65 21.35 24.07
CA THR A 20 -4.96 20.80 23.68
C THR A 20 -4.72 19.50 22.91
N LYS A 21 -5.65 18.55 23.03
CA LYS A 21 -5.62 17.31 22.24
C LYS A 21 -5.82 17.67 20.79
N ILE A 22 -4.86 17.32 19.94
CA ILE A 22 -4.90 17.56 18.49
C ILE A 22 -4.64 16.25 17.78
N LEU A 23 -5.38 15.97 16.71
CA LEU A 23 -5.04 14.89 15.77
C LEU A 23 -4.15 15.45 14.66
N ARG A 24 -2.87 15.08 14.67
CA ARG A 24 -1.96 15.35 13.55
C ARG A 24 -1.95 14.19 12.57
N VAL A 25 -2.03 14.53 11.30
CA VAL A 25 -1.97 13.59 10.19
C VAL A 25 -0.76 13.90 9.33
N GLN A 26 0.15 12.94 9.23
CA GLN A 26 1.23 12.98 8.25
C GLN A 26 0.91 12.02 7.12
N VAL A 27 0.98 12.53 5.89
CA VAL A 27 0.73 11.76 4.67
C VAL A 27 2.05 11.53 3.96
N TYR A 28 2.26 10.31 3.50
CA TYR A 28 3.40 9.93 2.69
C TYR A 28 2.93 9.30 1.39
N MET A 29 3.55 9.69 0.27
CA MET A 29 3.27 9.11 -1.04
C MET A 29 4.51 8.43 -1.62
N TYR A 30 4.25 7.20 -2.04
CA TYR A 30 5.10 6.13 -2.55
C TYR A 30 4.95 5.80 -4.03
N GLU A 31 5.77 6.30 -4.96
CA GLU A 31 5.79 5.80 -6.34
C GLU A 31 7.20 5.36 -6.75
N PRO A 32 7.47 4.05 -6.94
CA PRO A 32 8.83 3.57 -7.17
C PRO A 32 9.46 3.92 -8.52
N LEU A 33 8.68 4.23 -9.56
CA LEU A 33 9.21 4.67 -10.86
C LEU A 33 9.72 6.12 -10.84
N ILE A 34 9.14 6.95 -9.97
CA ILE A 34 9.24 8.40 -9.93
C ILE A 34 8.92 9.00 -11.31
N ASP A 35 7.77 8.59 -11.82
CA ASP A 35 7.23 9.09 -13.08
C ASP A 35 6.05 10.02 -12.79
N GLU A 36 6.08 11.19 -13.43
CA GLU A 36 5.15 12.30 -13.17
C GLU A 36 3.69 11.88 -13.40
N GLU A 37 3.42 11.02 -14.38
CA GLU A 37 2.06 10.59 -14.71
C GLU A 37 1.47 9.69 -13.62
N TYR A 38 2.28 8.92 -12.91
CA TYR A 38 1.82 8.11 -11.77
C TYR A 38 1.82 8.90 -10.45
N HIS A 39 2.64 9.95 -10.35
CA HIS A 39 2.54 10.91 -9.25
C HIS A 39 1.19 11.62 -9.28
N ASP A 40 0.79 12.13 -10.44
CA ASP A 40 -0.50 12.79 -10.62
C ASP A 40 -1.68 11.86 -10.27
N ASP A 41 -1.61 10.59 -10.66
CA ASP A 41 -2.63 9.59 -10.29
C ASP A 41 -2.78 9.44 -8.76
N LEU A 42 -1.67 9.41 -8.01
CA LEU A 42 -1.69 9.33 -6.55
C LEU A 42 -2.25 10.60 -5.92
N GLU A 43 -1.93 11.77 -6.48
CA GLU A 43 -2.51 13.04 -6.04
C GLU A 43 -4.02 13.08 -6.28
N VAL A 44 -4.49 12.57 -7.42
CA VAL A 44 -5.92 12.43 -7.72
C VAL A 44 -6.61 11.51 -6.71
N VAL A 45 -6.00 10.39 -6.33
CA VAL A 45 -6.55 9.50 -5.28
C VAL A 45 -6.63 10.20 -3.91
N TRP A 46 -5.64 11.02 -3.58
CA TRP A 46 -5.60 11.75 -2.31
C TRP A 46 -6.60 12.91 -2.26
N VAL A 47 -6.59 13.75 -3.28
CA VAL A 47 -7.43 14.97 -3.35
C VAL A 47 -8.86 14.62 -3.73
N GLY A 48 -9.05 13.65 -4.62
CA GLY A 48 -10.32 13.31 -5.23
C GLY A 48 -10.52 13.99 -6.58
N VAL A 49 -11.33 13.35 -7.44
CA VAL A 49 -11.82 13.95 -8.68
C VAL A 49 -13.03 14.83 -8.33
N ALA A 50 -13.15 15.99 -8.98
CA ALA A 50 -14.37 16.78 -8.88
C ALA A 50 -15.52 15.97 -9.51
N LYS A 51 -16.69 15.89 -8.87
CA LYS A 51 -17.89 15.44 -9.59
C LYS A 51 -18.11 16.41 -10.75
N ASP A 52 -18.42 15.91 -11.94
CA ASP A 52 -18.59 16.67 -13.20
C ASP A 52 -19.64 17.80 -13.16
N ASP A 53 -20.24 18.08 -12.00
CA ASP A 53 -21.13 19.21 -11.79
C ASP A 53 -20.30 20.45 -11.39
N GLU A 54 -20.06 21.34 -12.36
CA GLU A 54 -19.45 22.69 -12.20
C GLU A 54 -20.10 23.56 -11.09
N LYS A 55 -21.23 23.12 -10.51
CA LYS A 55 -21.95 23.80 -9.43
C LYS A 55 -21.57 23.36 -8.02
N ASN A 56 -20.86 22.22 -7.86
CA ASN A 56 -20.48 21.68 -6.54
C ASN A 56 -18.96 21.44 -6.46
N ILE A 57 -18.19 22.52 -6.60
CA ILE A 57 -16.72 22.56 -6.43
C ILE A 57 -16.29 22.07 -5.01
N THR A 58 -17.23 21.95 -4.07
CA THR A 58 -17.01 21.61 -2.66
C THR A 58 -16.82 20.12 -2.34
N GLU A 59 -16.98 19.19 -3.28
CA GLU A 59 -16.83 17.75 -3.00
C GLU A 59 -15.83 17.06 -3.94
N LYS A 60 -14.53 17.39 -3.82
CA LYS A 60 -13.51 16.45 -4.28
C LYS A 60 -13.43 15.32 -3.23
N GLU A 61 -13.95 14.15 -3.59
CA GLU A 61 -14.04 13.01 -2.68
C GLU A 61 -12.83 12.08 -2.84
N GLY A 62 -11.69 12.50 -2.32
CA GLY A 62 -10.50 11.66 -2.18
C GLY A 62 -10.33 11.11 -0.78
N ILE A 63 -9.20 10.45 -0.52
CA ILE A 63 -8.86 9.98 0.83
C ILE A 63 -8.83 11.15 1.83
N ARG A 64 -8.43 12.35 1.39
CA ARG A 64 -8.46 13.57 2.21
C ARG A 64 -9.89 13.91 2.65
N GLY A 65 -10.84 13.94 1.72
CA GLY A 65 -12.23 14.26 2.03
C GLY A 65 -12.82 13.25 3.03
N PHE A 66 -12.59 11.96 2.78
CA PHE A 66 -12.98 10.90 3.73
C PHE A 66 -12.39 11.12 5.12
N LEU A 67 -11.10 11.42 5.22
CA LEU A 67 -10.42 11.66 6.50
C LEU A 67 -11.03 12.84 7.26
N GLU A 68 -11.30 13.95 6.58
CA GLU A 68 -11.90 15.15 7.16
C GLU A 68 -13.31 14.85 7.70
N ARG A 69 -14.15 14.13 6.93
CA ARG A 69 -15.49 13.73 7.39
C ARG A 69 -15.48 12.70 8.50
N TRP A 70 -14.60 11.69 8.40
CA TRP A 70 -14.43 10.67 9.44
C TRP A 70 -14.03 11.33 10.76
N HIS A 71 -13.10 12.28 10.72
CA HIS A 71 -12.69 13.05 11.89
C HIS A 71 -13.86 13.89 12.46
N ALA A 72 -14.57 14.63 11.61
CA ALA A 72 -15.72 15.43 12.05
C ALA A 72 -16.83 14.58 12.71
N ALA A 73 -17.04 13.35 12.24
CA ALA A 73 -18.04 12.44 12.80
C ALA A 73 -17.59 11.75 14.11
N THR A 74 -16.29 11.67 14.39
CA THR A 74 -15.75 10.89 15.51
C THR A 74 -15.11 11.72 16.62
N ALA A 75 -14.67 12.94 16.32
CA ALA A 75 -13.96 13.82 17.25
C ALA A 75 -14.10 15.30 16.83
N ASP A 76 -15.33 15.80 16.73
CA ASP A 76 -15.65 17.18 16.31
C ASP A 76 -14.97 18.28 17.18
N ASN A 77 -14.65 17.94 18.44
CA ASN A 77 -14.01 18.81 19.41
C ASN A 77 -12.47 18.75 19.43
N VAL A 78 -11.86 17.88 18.62
CA VAL A 78 -10.40 17.75 18.50
C VAL A 78 -9.96 18.48 17.23
N PRO A 79 -9.00 19.43 17.25
CA PRO A 79 -8.50 20.00 16.01
C PRO A 79 -7.80 18.95 15.13
N LEU A 80 -8.13 18.93 13.84
CA LEU A 80 -7.44 18.13 12.82
C LEU A 80 -6.38 18.99 12.12
N ILE A 81 -5.13 18.51 12.12
CA ILE A 81 -4.04 19.14 11.37
C ILE A 81 -3.48 18.12 10.38
N ILE A 82 -3.70 18.36 9.09
CA ILE A 82 -3.11 17.57 8.01
C ILE A 82 -1.86 18.30 7.53
N ASN A 83 -0.69 17.70 7.75
CA ASN A 83 0.57 18.23 7.27
C ASN A 83 0.68 18.13 5.73
N PRO A 84 1.57 18.91 5.10
CA PRO A 84 1.90 18.70 3.70
C PRO A 84 2.31 17.25 3.40
N VAL A 85 1.92 16.77 2.22
CA VAL A 85 2.28 15.43 1.74
C VAL A 85 3.79 15.33 1.61
N GLU A 86 4.38 14.27 2.17
CA GLU A 86 5.80 13.95 2.05
C GLU A 86 5.99 12.87 0.98
N TRP A 87 6.62 13.25 -0.15
CA TRP A 87 6.97 12.31 -1.20
C TRP A 87 8.23 11.53 -0.84
N ILE A 88 8.14 10.21 -0.83
CA ILE A 88 9.28 9.33 -0.65
C ILE A 88 9.90 9.13 -2.03
N LYS A 89 11.19 9.46 -2.16
CA LYS A 89 11.91 9.42 -3.44
C LYS A 89 12.87 8.23 -3.58
N ALA A 90 12.91 7.36 -2.57
CA ALA A 90 13.80 6.22 -2.55
C ALA A 90 13.23 5.08 -1.70
N PRO A 91 13.49 3.82 -2.09
CA PRO A 91 14.31 3.42 -3.23
C PRO A 91 13.56 3.54 -4.58
N GLN A 92 14.28 3.70 -5.69
CA GLN A 92 13.67 3.64 -7.03
C GLN A 92 13.67 2.20 -7.56
N GLN A 93 12.70 1.85 -8.38
CA GLN A 93 12.69 0.54 -9.02
C GLN A 93 13.82 0.42 -10.06
N PRO A 94 14.63 -0.65 -10.03
CA PRO A 94 15.72 -0.85 -10.98
C PRO A 94 15.27 -1.43 -12.33
N ASP A 95 14.01 -1.85 -12.38
CA ASP A 95 13.34 -2.34 -13.57
C ASP A 95 11.91 -1.80 -13.55
N GLY A 96 11.33 -1.52 -14.72
CA GLY A 96 9.96 -0.99 -14.83
C GLY A 96 8.86 -2.01 -14.46
N SER A 97 9.15 -2.98 -13.58
CA SER A 97 8.26 -4.07 -13.20
C SER A 97 8.29 -4.39 -11.70
N SER A 98 9.01 -3.61 -10.89
CA SER A 98 9.28 -3.90 -9.48
C SER A 98 8.51 -3.04 -8.50
N CYS A 99 7.66 -2.14 -9.00
CA CYS A 99 6.83 -1.25 -8.20
C CYS A 99 6.04 -1.98 -7.09
N GLY A 100 5.40 -3.12 -7.40
CA GLY A 100 4.64 -3.89 -6.40
C GLY A 100 5.49 -4.41 -5.23
N VAL A 101 6.69 -4.92 -5.51
CA VAL A 101 7.63 -5.41 -4.47
C VAL A 101 8.07 -4.26 -3.58
N LEU A 102 8.38 -3.12 -4.20
CA LEU A 102 8.86 -1.96 -3.47
C LEU A 102 7.76 -1.29 -2.65
N VAL A 103 6.51 -1.28 -3.12
CA VAL A 103 5.34 -0.84 -2.34
C VAL A 103 5.15 -1.71 -1.10
N VAL A 104 5.25 -3.04 -1.22
CA VAL A 104 5.14 -3.95 -0.07
C VAL A 104 6.29 -3.74 0.92
N ALA A 105 7.52 -3.57 0.42
CA ALA A 105 8.67 -3.24 1.26
C ALA A 105 8.48 -1.91 2.00
N GLN A 106 7.94 -0.89 1.33
CA GLN A 106 7.63 0.41 1.94
C GLN A 106 6.59 0.28 3.04
N ALA A 107 5.50 -0.46 2.80
CA ALA A 107 4.48 -0.73 3.80
C ALA A 107 5.08 -1.42 5.03
N HIS A 108 5.91 -2.44 4.83
CA HIS A 108 6.62 -3.14 5.91
C HIS A 108 7.55 -2.21 6.70
N SER A 109 8.31 -1.35 6.01
CA SER A 109 9.16 -0.33 6.66
C SER A 109 8.37 0.67 7.48
N CYS A 110 7.16 1.04 7.03
CA CYS A 110 6.27 1.89 7.82
C CYS A 110 5.85 1.19 9.11
N LEU A 111 5.38 -0.05 9.01
CA LEU A 111 4.89 -0.83 10.17
C LEU A 111 5.99 -1.14 11.19
N THR A 112 7.25 -1.22 10.75
CA THR A 112 8.41 -1.53 11.61
C THR A 112 9.16 -0.29 12.09
N GLY A 113 8.69 0.92 11.76
CA GLY A 113 9.28 2.18 12.25
C GLY A 113 10.52 2.66 11.48
N TYR A 114 10.84 2.07 10.31
CA TYR A 114 12.02 2.40 9.49
C TYR A 114 11.70 3.26 8.26
N MET A 115 10.57 3.97 8.29
CA MET A 115 9.98 4.60 7.11
C MET A 115 10.90 5.60 6.37
N LYS A 116 11.76 6.34 7.09
CA LYS A 116 12.68 7.34 6.52
C LYS A 116 14.09 6.83 6.20
N ARG A 117 14.38 5.55 6.45
CA ARG A 117 15.76 5.02 6.39
C ARG A 117 16.15 4.42 5.03
N GLN A 118 15.32 4.59 4.01
CA GLN A 118 15.48 3.92 2.72
C GLN A 118 16.19 4.80 1.69
N ILE A 119 17.45 5.14 1.97
CA ILE A 119 18.28 6.00 1.11
C ILE A 119 19.16 5.18 0.15
N TYR A 120 19.16 3.85 0.27
CA TYR A 120 20.01 2.99 -0.56
C TYR A 120 19.34 2.67 -1.91
N SER A 121 20.15 2.58 -2.95
CA SER A 121 19.72 2.08 -4.25
C SER A 121 19.36 0.60 -4.15
N VAL A 122 18.28 0.20 -4.81
CA VAL A 122 17.87 -1.20 -4.91
C VAL A 122 18.32 -1.72 -6.26
N SER A 123 19.12 -2.78 -6.28
CA SER A 123 19.54 -3.45 -7.51
C SER A 123 18.50 -4.48 -7.98
N LYS A 124 18.61 -4.93 -9.25
CA LYS A 124 17.78 -6.04 -9.75
C LYS A 124 17.98 -7.33 -8.95
N ASN A 125 19.15 -7.55 -8.36
CA ASN A 125 19.40 -8.71 -7.51
C ASN A 125 18.71 -8.57 -6.15
N ASP A 126 18.70 -7.37 -5.58
CA ASP A 126 17.96 -7.10 -4.34
C ASP A 126 16.46 -7.35 -4.53
N VAL A 127 15.89 -6.91 -5.65
CA VAL A 127 14.50 -7.22 -6.03
C VAL A 127 14.26 -8.73 -6.08
N LYS A 128 15.14 -9.51 -6.72
CA LYS A 128 14.99 -10.97 -6.80
C LYS A 128 14.94 -11.59 -5.41
N VAL A 129 15.82 -11.16 -4.50
CA VAL A 129 15.85 -11.62 -3.11
C VAL A 129 14.58 -11.20 -2.36
N MET A 130 14.11 -9.96 -2.53
CA MET A 130 12.86 -9.49 -1.93
C MET A 130 11.66 -10.30 -2.41
N ARG A 131 11.54 -10.54 -3.72
CA ARG A 131 10.49 -11.38 -4.31
C ARG A 131 10.51 -12.79 -3.73
N LEU A 132 11.69 -13.41 -3.66
CA LEU A 132 11.83 -14.76 -3.09
C LEU A 132 11.41 -14.81 -1.62
N ARG A 133 11.80 -13.81 -0.82
CA ARG A 133 11.41 -13.72 0.60
C ARG A 133 9.90 -13.53 0.76
N MET A 134 9.29 -12.66 -0.05
CA MET A 134 7.84 -12.45 -0.03
C MET A 134 7.08 -13.72 -0.43
N LEU A 135 7.52 -14.39 -1.50
CA LEU A 135 6.94 -15.65 -1.94
C LEU A 135 7.06 -16.72 -0.85
N TRP A 136 8.23 -16.84 -0.23
CA TRP A 136 8.45 -17.78 0.86
C TRP A 136 7.51 -17.55 2.04
N VAL A 137 7.36 -16.30 2.47
CA VAL A 137 6.40 -15.92 3.52
C VAL A 137 4.98 -16.31 3.11
N ILE A 138 4.54 -15.98 1.90
CA ILE A 138 3.19 -16.33 1.42
C ILE A 138 2.99 -17.84 1.42
N MET A 139 3.93 -18.62 0.89
CA MET A 139 3.83 -20.08 0.84
C MET A 139 3.80 -20.69 2.25
N MET A 140 4.71 -20.28 3.13
CA MET A 140 4.79 -20.80 4.50
C MET A 140 3.58 -20.42 5.37
N HIS A 141 2.93 -19.29 5.08
CA HIS A 141 1.68 -18.90 5.75
C HIS A 141 0.43 -19.49 5.08
N SER A 142 0.53 -20.01 3.86
CA SER A 142 -0.59 -20.66 3.15
C SER A 142 -0.91 -22.05 3.72
N ASP A 143 0.08 -22.75 4.28
CA ASP A 143 -0.11 -24.05 4.94
C ASP A 143 -0.99 -23.97 6.21
N LYS A 144 -1.16 -22.77 6.80
CA LYS A 144 -1.99 -22.58 8.02
C LYS A 144 -3.47 -22.42 7.75
N ARG A 145 -3.92 -22.33 6.50
CA ARG A 145 -5.33 -22.59 6.20
C ARG A 145 -5.48 -24.10 6.20
N ASN A 146 -6.07 -24.65 7.27
CA ASN A 146 -6.56 -26.03 7.25
C ASN A 146 -7.32 -26.20 5.94
N MET A 147 -6.75 -26.95 5.01
CA MET A 147 -7.43 -27.34 3.79
C MET A 147 -8.75 -27.97 4.24
N PRO A 148 -9.91 -27.49 3.78
CA PRO A 148 -11.18 -28.12 4.07
C PRO A 148 -11.04 -29.62 3.79
N LYS A 149 -11.58 -30.49 4.65
CA LYS A 149 -11.42 -31.95 4.47
C LYS A 149 -11.80 -32.41 3.06
N SER A 150 -12.81 -31.76 2.46
CA SER A 150 -13.22 -31.94 1.07
C SER A 150 -12.10 -31.71 0.05
N ASP A 151 -11.33 -30.64 0.24
CA ASP A 151 -10.28 -30.23 -0.68
C ASP A 151 -9.03 -31.10 -0.48
N ALA A 152 -8.79 -31.57 0.75
CA ALA A 152 -7.74 -32.52 1.07
C ALA A 152 -8.03 -33.92 0.50
N GLU A 153 -9.28 -34.37 0.52
CA GLU A 153 -9.72 -35.60 -0.13
C GLU A 153 -9.64 -35.49 -1.65
N ALA A 154 -10.10 -34.39 -2.23
CA ALA A 154 -9.98 -34.16 -3.67
C ALA A 154 -8.51 -34.15 -4.14
N THR A 155 -7.62 -33.52 -3.38
CA THR A 155 -6.18 -33.50 -3.68
C THR A 155 -5.56 -34.89 -3.60
N ARG A 156 -5.97 -35.71 -2.63
CA ARG A 156 -5.51 -37.11 -2.52
C ARG A 156 -5.98 -37.98 -3.68
N GLU A 157 -7.24 -37.85 -4.10
CA GLU A 157 -7.79 -38.57 -5.26
C GLU A 157 -7.07 -38.18 -6.56
N ILE A 158 -6.80 -36.89 -6.76
CA ILE A 158 -6.04 -36.40 -7.92
C ILE A 158 -4.61 -36.95 -7.89
N HIS A 159 -3.95 -36.93 -6.74
CA HIS A 159 -2.58 -37.44 -6.60
C HIS A 159 -2.50 -38.94 -6.91
N LYS A 160 -3.45 -39.73 -6.41
CA LYS A 160 -3.53 -41.16 -6.67
C LYS A 160 -3.74 -41.48 -8.16
N LYS A 161 -4.62 -40.73 -8.83
CA LYS A 161 -4.82 -40.87 -10.29
C LYS A 161 -3.56 -40.55 -11.08
N LEU A 162 -2.82 -39.51 -10.70
CA LEU A 162 -1.56 -39.15 -11.32
C LEU A 162 -0.49 -40.24 -11.13
N GLU A 163 -0.41 -40.85 -9.95
CA GLU A 163 0.51 -41.98 -9.70
C GLU A 163 0.16 -43.23 -10.52
N ASP A 164 -1.13 -43.50 -10.74
CA ASP A 164 -1.60 -44.62 -11.55
C ASP A 164 -1.38 -44.38 -13.06
N GLU A 165 -1.47 -43.13 -13.54
CA GLU A 165 -1.19 -42.75 -14.94
C GLU A 165 0.31 -42.67 -15.27
N LEU A 166 1.17 -42.57 -14.26
CA LEU A 166 2.63 -42.50 -14.41
C LEU A 166 3.33 -43.86 -14.28
N LYS A 167 2.58 -44.96 -14.14
CA LYS A 167 3.07 -46.34 -14.23
C LYS A 167 2.88 -46.93 -15.62
#